data_AF-A0A829CEZ1-F1
#
_entry.id   AF-A0A829CEZ1-F1
#
_cell.length_a   1.000
_cell.length_b   1.000
_cell.length_c   1.000
_cell.angle_alpha   90.00
_cell.angle_beta   90.00
_cell.angle_gamma   90.00
#
_symmetry.space_group_name_H-M   'P 1'
#
loop_
_entity.id
_entity.type
_entity.pdbx_description
1 polymer ?
#
loop_
_entity_poly.entity_id
_entity_poly.type
_entity_poly.pdbx_seq_one_letter_code
_entity_poly.pdbx_strand_id
1 'polypeptide(L)'
;MRFAHRHQVDKLIVEGNAVTGVRGTVLEPSDEPRGAPSSRKSVGKFEFRASAVIVASGGIGGNHELVRKNWPRRMGRIPKQLLSGVPAHVDGRMIGIAQKAGAAVINPDRMWHYTEGITNYDPIWPRHGIRIIPGPSSLWLDAAGKRLPVPLFPGFDTLGTLEYITKSGHDYTWFVLNAKIIEKEFALSGQEQNPDLTGRRLGQLLRSRAHAGPPGPVQAFIDRGVDFVHANSLRELVAAMNELPDVVPLDYETVAAAVTARDREVVNKYSKDGQITAIRAARRYRGDRFGRVVAPHRLTDPKAGPLIAVKLHILTRKTLGGIETGLDARVLKADGTPLAGLYAAGEVAGFGGGGVHGYRALEGTFLGGCIFSGRAAGRGAAEDIR
;
A
#
# COMPACT_ATOMS: atom_id res chain seq x y z
N MET A 1 20.04 22.78 11.85
CA MET A 1 19.06 22.29 10.85
C MET A 1 17.93 23.29 10.77
N ARG A 2 17.52 23.71 9.56
CA ARG A 2 16.40 24.64 9.33
C ARG A 2 15.31 23.92 8.54
N PHE A 3 14.08 23.97 9.00
CA PHE A 3 12.92 23.46 8.26
C PHE A 3 12.21 24.61 7.54
N ALA A 4 12.04 24.46 6.23
CA ALA A 4 11.33 25.43 5.39
C ALA A 4 9.98 24.82 4.97
N HIS A 5 9.00 24.83 5.89
CA HIS A 5 7.64 24.38 5.56
C HIS A 5 7.02 25.28 4.50
N ARG A 6 6.05 24.76 3.75
CA ARG A 6 5.36 25.51 2.68
C ARG A 6 6.31 26.03 1.58
N HIS A 7 7.45 25.36 1.37
CA HIS A 7 8.36 25.62 0.25
C HIS A 7 8.26 24.46 -0.74
N GLN A 8 7.71 24.73 -1.92
CA GLN A 8 7.61 23.77 -3.01
C GLN A 8 8.76 23.96 -3.99
N VAL A 9 9.60 22.94 -4.17
CA VAL A 9 10.67 22.98 -5.16
C VAL A 9 10.09 22.90 -6.57
N ASP A 10 10.53 23.81 -7.44
CA ASP A 10 10.10 23.88 -8.84
C ASP A 10 11.24 23.60 -9.82
N LYS A 11 12.50 23.81 -9.40
CA LYS A 11 13.67 23.59 -10.24
C LYS A 11 14.92 23.29 -9.40
N LEU A 12 15.76 22.39 -9.91
CA LEU A 12 17.17 22.28 -9.49
C LEU A 12 18.01 23.32 -10.24
N ILE A 13 18.86 24.03 -9.52
CA ILE A 13 19.76 25.01 -10.12
C ILE A 13 20.99 24.25 -10.60
N VAL A 14 21.29 24.39 -11.89
CA VAL A 14 22.44 23.74 -12.53
C VAL A 14 23.33 24.84 -13.08
N GLU A 15 24.60 24.83 -12.65
CA GLU A 15 25.64 25.75 -13.10
C GLU A 15 26.85 24.93 -13.56
N GLY A 16 27.28 25.15 -14.79
CA GLY A 16 28.18 24.21 -15.46
C GLY A 16 27.55 22.81 -15.51
N ASN A 17 28.27 21.83 -14.96
CA ASN A 17 27.84 20.42 -14.90
C ASN A 17 27.41 19.96 -13.50
N ALA A 18 27.14 20.89 -12.58
CA ALA A 18 26.79 20.58 -11.19
C ALA A 18 25.46 21.18 -10.77
N VAL A 19 24.72 20.45 -9.93
CA VAL A 19 23.57 20.98 -9.20
C VAL A 19 24.09 21.79 -8.01
N THR A 20 23.78 23.09 -7.97
CA THR A 20 24.28 24.04 -6.97
C THR A 20 23.19 24.61 -6.07
N GLY A 21 21.97 24.07 -6.16
CA GLY A 21 20.87 24.48 -5.29
C GLY A 21 19.47 24.13 -5.81
N VAL A 22 18.48 24.73 -5.17
CA VAL A 22 17.06 24.59 -5.50
C VAL A 22 16.41 25.97 -5.54
N ARG A 23 15.43 26.13 -6.42
CA ARG A 23 14.53 27.27 -6.40
C ARG A 23 13.08 26.82 -6.54
N GLY A 24 12.17 27.62 -6.03
CA GLY A 24 10.76 27.29 -6.10
C GLY A 24 9.85 28.34 -5.50
N THR A 25 8.68 27.87 -5.11
CA THR A 25 7.56 28.69 -4.69
C THR A 25 7.35 28.58 -3.18
N VAL A 26 7.17 29.72 -2.53
CA VAL A 26 6.63 29.77 -1.16
C VAL A 26 5.12 29.76 -1.26
N LEU A 27 4.49 28.78 -0.62
CA LEU A 27 3.04 28.63 -0.54
C LEU A 27 2.52 29.36 0.69
N GLU A 28 1.27 29.84 0.64
CA GLU A 28 0.66 30.47 1.81
C GLU A 28 0.64 29.51 3.02
N PRO A 29 0.75 30.01 4.27
CA PRO A 29 0.62 29.18 5.47
C PRO A 29 -0.66 28.33 5.46
N SER A 30 -0.63 27.19 6.14
CA SER A 30 -1.75 26.26 6.17
C SER A 30 -1.70 25.47 7.47
N ASP A 31 -2.85 25.40 8.15
CA ASP A 31 -3.04 24.64 9.38
C ASP A 31 -3.78 23.31 9.15
N GLU A 32 -4.04 22.97 7.88
CA GLU A 32 -4.59 21.67 7.47
C GLU A 32 -3.81 20.51 8.09
N PRO A 33 -4.52 19.44 8.53
CA PRO A 33 -3.89 18.32 9.18
C PRO A 33 -2.93 17.59 8.22
N ARG A 34 -1.92 16.93 8.80
CA ARG A 34 -0.91 16.21 8.04
C ARG A 34 -1.54 15.19 7.08
N GLY A 35 -1.24 15.35 5.80
CA GLY A 35 -1.71 14.46 4.74
C GLY A 35 -2.92 15.00 3.98
N ALA A 36 -3.67 15.94 4.58
CA ALA A 36 -4.76 16.61 3.88
C ALA A 36 -4.22 17.49 2.75
N PRO A 37 -4.97 17.63 1.64
CA PRO A 37 -4.68 18.65 0.65
C PRO A 37 -4.67 20.02 1.32
N SER A 38 -3.64 20.80 1.06
CA SER A 38 -3.55 22.20 1.48
C SER A 38 -3.39 23.09 0.24
N SER A 39 -3.68 24.37 0.40
CA SER A 39 -3.58 25.35 -0.68
C SER A 39 -2.22 25.29 -1.38
N ARG A 40 -2.22 25.47 -2.72
CA ARG A 40 -0.99 25.65 -3.51
C ARG A 40 -0.85 27.09 -4.02
N LYS A 41 -1.54 28.05 -3.40
CA LYS A 41 -1.43 29.47 -3.74
C LYS A 41 -0.04 30.00 -3.41
N SER A 42 0.59 30.63 -4.40
CA SER A 42 1.90 31.26 -4.26
C SER A 42 1.81 32.57 -3.48
N VAL A 43 2.72 32.78 -2.54
CA VAL A 43 2.92 34.06 -1.82
C VAL A 43 4.35 34.60 -1.97
N GLY A 44 5.20 33.90 -2.72
CA GLY A 44 6.58 34.29 -2.92
C GLY A 44 7.38 33.23 -3.66
N LYS A 45 8.67 33.53 -3.85
CA LYS A 45 9.66 32.62 -4.42
C LYS A 45 10.83 32.48 -3.47
N PHE A 46 11.53 31.37 -3.54
CA PHE A 46 12.76 31.14 -2.81
C PHE A 46 13.85 30.59 -3.72
N GLU A 47 15.09 30.84 -3.33
CA GLU A 47 16.28 30.23 -3.89
C GLU A 47 17.21 29.85 -2.72
N PHE A 48 17.66 28.60 -2.69
CA PHE A 48 18.66 28.13 -1.74
C PHE A 48 19.83 27.54 -2.52
N ARG A 49 21.03 28.06 -2.25
CA ARG A 49 22.30 27.53 -2.76
C ARG A 49 22.86 26.51 -1.80
N ALA A 50 23.46 25.45 -2.34
CA ALA A 50 24.06 24.38 -1.57
C ALA A 50 25.13 23.65 -2.39
N SER A 51 26.18 23.19 -1.73
CA SER A 51 27.21 22.34 -2.33
C SER A 51 26.69 20.92 -2.67
N ALA A 52 25.60 20.50 -2.03
CA ALA A 52 24.90 19.24 -2.32
C ALA A 52 23.39 19.37 -2.13
N VAL A 53 22.62 18.70 -3.00
CA VAL A 53 21.17 18.59 -2.92
C VAL A 53 20.77 17.12 -2.81
N ILE A 54 20.02 16.76 -1.76
CA ILE A 54 19.49 15.41 -1.56
C ILE A 54 17.99 15.41 -1.81
N VAL A 55 17.53 14.62 -2.79
CA VAL A 55 16.11 14.45 -3.11
C VAL A 55 15.53 13.25 -2.34
N ALA A 56 14.57 13.51 -1.46
CA ALA A 56 13.89 12.48 -0.64
C ALA A 56 12.36 12.69 -0.61
N SER A 57 11.76 12.89 -1.78
CA SER A 57 10.40 13.43 -1.94
C SER A 57 9.28 12.38 -2.02
N GLY A 58 9.58 11.10 -1.83
CA GLY A 58 8.62 10.02 -2.07
C GLY A 58 8.42 9.69 -3.57
N GLY A 59 7.50 8.77 -3.86
CA GLY A 59 7.19 8.32 -5.22
C GLY A 59 5.94 8.98 -5.80
N ILE A 60 5.25 8.25 -6.70
CA ILE A 60 4.11 8.78 -7.47
C ILE A 60 2.73 8.32 -6.97
N GLY A 61 2.64 7.59 -5.85
CA GLY A 61 1.42 6.88 -5.45
C GLY A 61 0.17 7.76 -5.31
N GLY A 62 0.33 9.04 -4.99
CA GLY A 62 -0.77 10.02 -4.88
C GLY A 62 -1.19 10.61 -6.23
N ASN A 63 -0.38 10.45 -7.27
CA ASN A 63 -0.62 10.97 -8.62
C ASN A 63 -1.09 9.84 -9.55
N HIS A 64 -2.40 9.63 -9.62
CA HIS A 64 -2.99 8.56 -10.42
C HIS A 64 -2.71 8.74 -11.92
N GLU A 65 -2.53 9.96 -12.43
CA GLU A 65 -2.17 10.17 -13.84
C GLU A 65 -0.77 9.62 -14.13
N LEU A 66 0.21 9.89 -13.26
CA LEU A 66 1.56 9.32 -13.39
C LEU A 66 1.57 7.81 -13.16
N VAL A 67 0.78 7.29 -12.22
CA VAL A 67 0.62 5.84 -12.03
C VAL A 67 0.08 5.19 -13.31
N ARG A 68 -0.96 5.76 -13.92
CA ARG A 68 -1.54 5.25 -15.18
C ARG A 68 -0.55 5.35 -16.33
N LYS A 69 0.14 6.48 -16.46
CA LYS A 69 1.15 6.71 -17.51
C LYS A 69 2.28 5.67 -17.46
N ASN A 70 2.68 5.27 -16.26
CA ASN A 70 3.77 4.31 -16.06
C ASN A 70 3.26 2.88 -15.80
N TRP A 71 1.96 2.61 -15.96
CA TRP A 71 1.40 1.30 -15.63
C TRP A 71 2.14 0.18 -16.38
N PRO A 72 2.52 -0.92 -15.70
CA PRO A 72 3.37 -1.93 -16.32
C PRO A 72 2.61 -2.62 -17.46
N ARG A 73 3.14 -2.54 -18.69
CA ARG A 73 2.51 -3.16 -19.87
C ARG A 73 2.23 -4.65 -19.67
N ARG A 74 3.10 -5.35 -18.96
CA ARG A 74 2.94 -6.78 -18.60
C ARG A 74 1.70 -7.09 -17.76
N MET A 75 1.18 -6.11 -17.01
CA MET A 75 -0.07 -6.25 -16.24
C MET A 75 -1.32 -6.06 -17.11
N GLY A 76 -1.17 -5.64 -18.37
CA GLY A 76 -2.26 -5.45 -19.29
C GLY A 76 -3.11 -4.23 -18.91
N ARG A 77 -4.40 -4.47 -18.65
CA ARG A 77 -5.39 -3.42 -18.41
C ARG A 77 -5.03 -2.58 -17.19
N ILE A 78 -5.23 -1.28 -17.33
CA ILE A 78 -5.13 -0.34 -16.21
C ILE A 78 -6.47 -0.32 -15.47
N PRO A 79 -6.52 -0.59 -14.16
CA PRO A 79 -7.77 -0.54 -13.39
C PRO A 79 -8.42 0.83 -13.48
N LYS A 80 -9.74 0.90 -13.69
CA LYS A 80 -10.47 2.18 -13.73
C LYS A 80 -10.63 2.71 -12.31
N GLN A 81 -11.06 1.86 -11.38
CA GLN A 81 -11.19 2.16 -9.96
C GLN A 81 -9.85 1.92 -9.25
N LEU A 82 -9.32 2.97 -8.63
CA LEU A 82 -8.10 2.94 -7.83
C LEU A 82 -8.32 3.80 -6.59
N LEU A 83 -7.97 3.27 -5.42
CA LEU A 83 -7.82 4.05 -4.21
C LEU A 83 -6.39 4.56 -4.07
N SER A 84 -6.20 5.62 -3.28
CA SER A 84 -4.89 6.18 -2.95
C SER A 84 -4.50 5.85 -1.51
N GLY A 85 -3.44 5.07 -1.36
CA GLY A 85 -2.89 4.67 -0.05
C GLY A 85 -1.81 5.62 0.48
N VAL A 86 -1.65 6.78 -0.15
CA VAL A 86 -0.69 7.82 0.23
C VAL A 86 -1.33 9.20 0.08
N PRO A 87 -0.87 10.20 0.86
CA PRO A 87 -1.34 11.57 0.73
C PRO A 87 -1.13 12.19 -0.66
N ALA A 88 -1.91 13.22 -0.98
CA ALA A 88 -1.86 13.94 -2.25
C ALA A 88 -0.50 14.60 -2.56
N HIS A 89 0.35 14.83 -1.54
CA HIS A 89 1.69 15.39 -1.74
C HIS A 89 2.72 14.35 -2.22
N VAL A 90 2.39 13.05 -2.22
CA VAL A 90 3.23 11.99 -2.82
C VAL A 90 2.97 11.98 -4.33
N ASP A 91 3.33 13.09 -4.98
CA ASP A 91 2.95 13.42 -6.36
C ASP A 91 4.03 13.12 -7.41
N GLY A 92 5.21 12.68 -6.95
CA GLY A 92 6.36 12.33 -7.78
C GLY A 92 7.01 13.49 -8.54
N ARG A 93 6.65 14.74 -8.23
CA ARG A 93 7.09 15.94 -8.95
C ARG A 93 8.61 16.01 -9.13
N MET A 94 9.36 15.66 -8.09
CA MET A 94 10.82 15.74 -8.12
C MET A 94 11.48 14.76 -9.08
N ILE A 95 10.83 13.65 -9.46
CA ILE A 95 11.38 12.72 -10.47
C ILE A 95 11.55 13.46 -11.81
N GLY A 96 10.50 14.16 -12.26
CA GLY A 96 10.55 14.95 -13.48
C GLY A 96 11.47 16.17 -13.40
N ILE A 97 11.57 16.81 -12.22
CA ILE A 97 12.52 17.92 -12.01
C ILE A 97 13.96 17.42 -12.07
N ALA A 98 14.28 16.29 -11.43
CA ALA A 98 15.60 15.68 -11.47
C ALA A 98 15.97 15.25 -12.89
N GLN A 99 15.03 14.63 -13.61
CA GLN A 99 15.25 14.20 -14.99
C GLN A 99 15.57 15.39 -15.91
N LYS A 100 14.87 16.52 -15.76
CA LYS A 100 15.18 17.77 -16.48
C LYS A 100 16.55 18.36 -16.15
N ALA A 101 17.11 18.03 -14.99
CA ALA A 101 18.46 18.44 -14.58
C ALA A 101 19.55 17.45 -15.06
N GLY A 102 19.19 16.38 -15.76
CA GLY A 102 20.11 15.38 -16.31
C GLY A 102 20.12 14.03 -15.59
N ALA A 103 19.30 13.84 -14.55
CA ALA A 103 19.22 12.56 -13.85
C ALA A 103 18.63 11.45 -14.73
N ALA A 104 19.23 10.26 -14.68
CA ALA A 104 18.61 9.05 -15.20
C ALA A 104 17.45 8.59 -14.31
N VAL A 105 16.37 8.15 -14.94
CA VAL A 105 15.22 7.52 -14.28
C VAL A 105 15.07 6.14 -14.87
N ILE A 106 15.10 5.13 -14.01
CA ILE A 106 15.05 3.73 -14.41
C ILE A 106 13.83 3.02 -13.84
N ASN A 107 13.40 1.97 -14.54
CA ASN A 107 12.34 1.06 -14.10
C ASN A 107 11.02 1.76 -13.73
N PRO A 108 10.55 2.78 -14.48
CA PRO A 108 9.39 3.58 -14.08
C PRO A 108 8.09 2.75 -13.95
N ASP A 109 8.05 1.59 -14.59
CA ASP A 109 6.95 0.64 -14.55
C ASP A 109 7.02 -0.35 -13.37
N ARG A 110 8.05 -0.33 -12.54
CA ARG A 110 8.09 -1.18 -11.34
C ARG A 110 7.27 -0.55 -10.24
N MET A 111 6.10 -1.11 -9.97
CA MET A 111 5.14 -0.60 -8.99
C MET A 111 4.76 -1.66 -7.96
N TRP A 112 4.44 -1.21 -6.76
CA TRP A 112 3.88 -2.03 -5.70
C TRP A 112 2.57 -1.41 -5.21
N HIS A 113 1.47 -2.06 -5.56
CA HIS A 113 0.11 -1.67 -5.18
C HIS A 113 -0.51 -2.82 -4.41
N TYR A 114 -1.31 -2.48 -3.40
CA TYR A 114 -1.99 -3.50 -2.61
C TYR A 114 -3.32 -3.86 -3.25
N THR A 115 -3.75 -5.10 -3.04
CA THR A 115 -5.00 -5.64 -3.60
C THR A 115 -6.06 -5.85 -2.52
N GLU A 116 -5.70 -5.61 -1.26
CA GLU A 116 -6.59 -5.68 -0.09
C GLU A 116 -7.02 -4.27 0.38
N GLY A 117 -7.27 -3.35 -0.55
CA GLY A 117 -7.65 -1.97 -0.24
C GLY A 117 -9.15 -1.84 0.08
N ILE A 118 -9.49 -0.97 1.03
CA ILE A 118 -10.86 -0.54 1.36
C ILE A 118 -10.94 0.98 1.38
N THR A 119 -12.10 1.52 1.06
CA THR A 119 -12.41 2.94 1.10
C THR A 119 -12.42 3.42 2.54
N ASN A 120 -11.66 4.46 2.85
CA ASN A 120 -11.67 5.03 4.18
C ASN A 120 -13.01 5.73 4.45
N TYR A 121 -13.68 5.40 5.55
CA TYR A 121 -14.92 6.06 5.98
C TYR A 121 -14.66 7.50 6.49
N ASP A 122 -13.42 7.79 6.91
CA ASP A 122 -12.97 9.11 7.38
C ASP A 122 -11.72 9.54 6.57
N PRO A 123 -11.91 9.98 5.31
CA PRO A 123 -10.81 10.25 4.40
C PRO A 123 -10.09 11.57 4.74
N ILE A 124 -8.76 11.54 4.79
CA ILE A 124 -7.90 12.71 4.97
C ILE A 124 -7.48 13.30 3.62
N TRP A 125 -7.37 12.46 2.58
CA TRP A 125 -7.02 12.86 1.22
C TRP A 125 -7.98 12.28 0.17
N PRO A 126 -7.97 12.81 -1.07
CA PRO A 126 -8.86 12.32 -2.11
C PRO A 126 -8.64 10.83 -2.41
N ARG A 127 -9.73 10.07 -2.51
CA ARG A 127 -9.72 8.61 -2.72
C ARG A 127 -8.92 7.86 -1.64
N HIS A 128 -8.91 8.34 -0.40
CA HIS A 128 -8.18 7.71 0.69
C HIS A 128 -8.60 6.25 0.86
N GLY A 129 -7.68 5.34 0.57
CA GLY A 129 -7.86 3.93 0.85
C GLY A 129 -6.93 3.44 1.95
N ILE A 130 -7.43 2.47 2.71
CA ILE A 130 -6.72 1.77 3.76
C ILE A 130 -6.47 0.34 3.30
N ARG A 131 -5.28 -0.20 3.55
CA ARG A 131 -5.01 -1.61 3.29
C ARG A 131 -5.41 -2.44 4.50
N ILE A 132 -6.18 -3.49 4.27
CA ILE A 132 -6.31 -4.59 5.20
C ILE A 132 -4.99 -5.37 5.19
N ILE A 133 -4.41 -5.59 6.36
CA ILE A 133 -3.40 -6.62 6.58
C ILE A 133 -4.23 -7.84 7.03
N PRO A 134 -4.42 -8.85 6.16
CA PRO A 134 -5.24 -10.00 6.52
C PRO A 134 -4.38 -11.08 7.20
N GLY A 135 -5.03 -12.04 7.85
CA GLY A 135 -4.50 -13.38 8.03
C GLY A 135 -4.95 -14.29 6.88
N PRO A 136 -4.47 -15.55 6.84
CA PRO A 136 -4.69 -16.43 5.70
C PRO A 136 -6.11 -17.00 5.62
N SER A 137 -7.00 -16.74 6.59
CA SER A 137 -8.25 -17.50 6.74
C SER A 137 -9.40 -17.06 5.85
N SER A 138 -9.46 -15.79 5.44
CA SER A 138 -10.54 -15.30 4.56
C SER A 138 -10.56 -16.02 3.21
N LEU A 139 -11.74 -16.42 2.72
CA LEU A 139 -11.87 -16.90 1.35
C LEU A 139 -11.76 -15.71 0.40
N TRP A 140 -10.86 -15.77 -0.59
CA TRP A 140 -10.67 -14.70 -1.57
C TRP A 140 -11.35 -15.09 -2.89
N LEU A 141 -12.37 -14.33 -3.27
CA LEU A 141 -13.11 -14.49 -4.51
C LEU A 141 -12.81 -13.35 -5.48
N ASP A 142 -12.82 -13.65 -6.77
CA ASP A 142 -12.81 -12.64 -7.83
C ASP A 142 -14.18 -11.95 -7.90
N ALA A 143 -14.30 -10.95 -8.79
CA ALA A 143 -15.54 -10.22 -8.97
C ALA A 143 -16.73 -11.10 -9.44
N ALA A 144 -16.45 -12.28 -10.02
CA ALA A 144 -17.45 -13.25 -10.48
C ALA A 144 -17.76 -14.34 -9.44
N GLY A 145 -17.22 -14.22 -8.22
CA GLY A 145 -17.48 -15.15 -7.12
C GLY A 145 -16.63 -16.43 -7.15
N LYS A 146 -15.67 -16.54 -8.08
CA LYS A 146 -14.77 -17.68 -8.16
C LYS A 146 -13.59 -17.46 -7.23
N ARG A 147 -13.16 -18.51 -6.53
CA ARG A 147 -11.96 -18.44 -5.70
C ARG A 147 -10.74 -18.11 -6.55
N LEU A 148 -9.91 -17.18 -6.09
CA LEU A 148 -8.63 -16.88 -6.73
C LEU A 148 -7.75 -18.15 -6.79
N PRO A 149 -6.99 -18.35 -7.89
CA PRO A 149 -6.16 -19.54 -8.06
C PRO A 149 -5.00 -19.58 -7.06
N VAL A 150 -4.48 -20.77 -6.77
CA VAL A 150 -3.27 -20.94 -5.96
C VAL A 150 -2.08 -20.28 -6.68
N PRO A 151 -1.21 -19.51 -6.00
CA PRO A 151 -1.11 -19.29 -4.54
C PRO A 151 -1.70 -17.95 -4.06
N LEU A 152 -2.71 -17.40 -4.74
CA LEU A 152 -3.25 -16.06 -4.48
C LEU A 152 -4.21 -16.04 -3.28
N PHE A 153 -3.68 -16.43 -2.12
CA PHE A 153 -4.37 -16.36 -0.83
C PHE A 153 -4.13 -14.99 -0.15
N PRO A 154 -4.94 -14.60 0.84
CA PRO A 154 -4.76 -13.34 1.55
C PRO A 154 -3.32 -13.19 2.10
N GLY A 155 -2.62 -12.12 1.69
CA GLY A 155 -1.26 -11.82 2.14
C GLY A 155 -0.13 -12.68 1.55
N PHE A 156 -0.38 -13.47 0.50
CA PHE A 156 0.65 -14.35 -0.11
C PHE A 156 1.43 -13.67 -1.23
N ASP A 157 0.81 -13.54 -2.42
CA ASP A 157 1.46 -12.97 -3.60
C ASP A 157 0.70 -11.74 -4.08
N THR A 158 1.04 -10.57 -3.54
CA THR A 158 0.40 -9.30 -3.91
C THR A 158 0.57 -9.00 -5.40
N LEU A 159 1.74 -9.25 -5.99
CA LEU A 159 1.99 -8.91 -7.40
C LEU A 159 1.24 -9.87 -8.34
N GLY A 160 1.25 -11.17 -8.03
CA GLY A 160 0.49 -12.17 -8.77
C GLY A 160 -1.01 -11.94 -8.63
N THR A 161 -1.47 -11.50 -7.46
CA THR A 161 -2.88 -11.13 -7.22
C THR A 161 -3.27 -9.92 -8.06
N LEU A 162 -2.43 -8.88 -8.08
CA LEU A 162 -2.66 -7.71 -8.91
C LEU A 162 -2.75 -8.06 -10.40
N GLU A 163 -1.82 -8.90 -10.88
CA GLU A 163 -1.81 -9.37 -12.27
C GLU A 163 -3.03 -10.22 -12.63
N TYR A 164 -3.52 -11.03 -11.70
CA TYR A 164 -4.77 -11.77 -11.88
C TYR A 164 -5.97 -10.83 -11.99
N ILE A 165 -6.08 -9.85 -11.08
CA ILE A 165 -7.20 -8.89 -11.05
C ILE A 165 -7.22 -8.07 -12.35
N THR A 166 -6.09 -7.55 -12.80
CA THR A 166 -6.04 -6.71 -14.01
C THR A 166 -6.47 -7.49 -15.25
N LYS A 167 -6.12 -8.78 -15.34
CA LYS A 167 -6.50 -9.70 -16.42
C LYS A 167 -7.95 -10.20 -16.33
N SER A 168 -8.55 -10.19 -15.14
CA SER A 168 -9.95 -10.63 -14.93
C SER A 168 -10.99 -9.74 -15.62
N GLY A 169 -10.62 -8.51 -15.97
CA GLY A 169 -11.54 -7.49 -16.50
C GLY A 169 -12.23 -6.64 -15.42
N HIS A 170 -12.04 -6.98 -14.14
CA HIS A 170 -12.65 -6.28 -13.00
C HIS A 170 -11.61 -5.57 -12.12
N ASP A 171 -12.04 -4.55 -11.38
CA ASP A 171 -11.16 -3.70 -10.55
C ASP A 171 -11.19 -4.04 -9.06
N TYR A 172 -12.01 -5.02 -8.68
CA TYR A 172 -12.26 -5.38 -7.30
C TYR A 172 -12.32 -6.90 -7.12
N THR A 173 -12.22 -7.32 -5.87
CA THR A 173 -12.36 -8.72 -5.43
C THR A 173 -13.14 -8.75 -4.11
N TRP A 174 -13.39 -9.94 -3.57
CA TRP A 174 -14.08 -10.11 -2.30
C TRP A 174 -13.26 -10.94 -1.33
N PHE A 175 -13.18 -10.47 -0.08
CA PHE A 175 -13.04 -11.40 1.03
C PHE A 175 -14.41 -11.87 1.49
N VAL A 176 -14.56 -13.17 1.72
CA VAL A 176 -15.68 -13.78 2.43
C VAL A 176 -15.13 -14.44 3.69
N LEU A 177 -15.65 -14.03 4.84
CA LEU A 177 -15.19 -14.41 6.16
C LEU A 177 -16.34 -14.36 7.19
N ASN A 178 -16.01 -14.42 8.47
CA ASN A 178 -16.96 -14.28 9.56
C ASN A 178 -16.38 -13.43 10.70
N ALA A 179 -17.21 -13.10 11.69
CA ALA A 179 -16.83 -12.25 12.82
C ALA A 179 -15.59 -12.79 13.56
N LYS A 180 -15.49 -14.11 13.74
CA LYS A 180 -14.35 -14.73 14.43
C LYS A 180 -13.02 -14.59 13.67
N ILE A 181 -13.07 -14.60 12.33
CA ILE A 181 -11.88 -14.34 11.50
C ILE A 181 -11.51 -12.85 11.58
N ILE A 182 -12.46 -11.94 11.35
CA ILE A 182 -12.15 -10.51 11.27
C ILE A 182 -11.59 -9.97 12.59
N GLU A 183 -12.17 -10.41 13.71
CA GLU A 183 -11.76 -10.04 15.06
C GLU A 183 -10.26 -10.30 15.31
N LYS A 184 -9.76 -11.44 14.83
CA LYS A 184 -8.39 -11.88 15.12
C LYS A 184 -7.40 -11.54 14.01
N GLU A 185 -7.84 -11.62 12.75
CA GLU A 185 -6.97 -11.63 11.59
C GLU A 185 -6.93 -10.30 10.83
N PHE A 186 -7.83 -9.35 11.07
CA PHE A 186 -7.74 -8.04 10.41
C PHE A 186 -6.92 -7.07 11.24
N ALA A 187 -5.98 -6.41 10.55
CA ALA A 187 -5.34 -5.21 11.05
C ALA A 187 -5.36 -4.18 9.91
N LEU A 188 -5.38 -2.90 10.24
CA LEU A 188 -5.48 -1.83 9.25
C LEU A 188 -4.15 -1.08 9.16
N SER A 189 -3.70 -0.83 7.92
CA SER A 189 -2.53 0.00 7.67
C SER A 189 -2.86 1.48 7.88
N GLY A 190 -1.98 2.24 8.53
CA GLY A 190 -2.19 3.68 8.74
C GLY A 190 -1.83 4.06 10.18
N GLN A 191 -1.13 5.18 10.38
CA GLN A 191 -0.77 5.59 11.75
C GLN A 191 -2.02 6.01 12.53
N GLU A 192 -2.94 6.67 11.84
CA GLU A 192 -4.26 7.09 12.32
C GLU A 192 -5.13 5.90 12.77
N GLN A 193 -4.94 4.72 12.19
CA GLN A 193 -5.66 3.50 12.55
C GLN A 193 -4.97 2.70 13.67
N ASN A 194 -3.85 3.20 14.21
CA ASN A 194 -3.05 2.52 15.24
C ASN A 194 -2.73 3.45 16.42
N PRO A 195 -3.75 4.02 17.10
CA PRO A 195 -3.56 5.01 18.17
C PRO A 195 -2.69 4.47 19.31
N ASP A 196 -2.75 3.17 19.61
CA ASP A 196 -1.99 2.55 20.69
C ASP A 196 -0.46 2.53 20.42
N LEU A 197 -0.05 2.41 19.15
CA LEU A 197 1.36 2.49 18.73
C LEU A 197 1.84 3.94 18.70
N THR A 198 0.98 4.87 18.27
CA THR A 198 1.29 6.29 18.19
C THR A 198 1.41 6.93 19.58
N GLY A 199 0.64 6.45 20.57
CA GLY A 199 0.67 6.92 21.95
C GLY A 199 1.78 6.36 22.84
N ARG A 200 2.63 5.43 22.34
CA ARG A 200 3.67 4.71 23.12
C ARG A 200 3.15 4.04 24.40
N ARG A 201 1.92 3.49 24.40
CA ARG A 201 1.31 2.87 25.58
C ARG A 201 1.18 1.35 25.41
N LEU A 202 2.29 0.62 25.62
CA LEU A 202 2.30 -0.86 25.54
C LEU A 202 1.24 -1.53 26.43
N GLY A 203 0.89 -0.93 27.57
CA GLY A 203 -0.17 -1.45 28.45
C GLY A 203 -1.58 -1.37 27.86
N GLN A 204 -1.86 -0.41 26.97
CA GLN A 204 -3.14 -0.33 26.26
C GLN A 204 -3.23 -1.36 25.13
N LEU A 205 -2.13 -1.67 24.43
CA LEU A 205 -2.06 -2.76 23.44
C LEU A 205 -2.40 -4.14 24.02
N LEU A 206 -2.02 -4.40 25.28
CA LEU A 206 -2.35 -5.65 25.96
C LEU A 206 -3.81 -5.69 26.43
N ARG A 207 -4.38 -4.55 26.83
CA ARG A 207 -5.80 -4.44 27.25
C ARG A 207 -6.77 -4.44 26.06
N SER A 208 -6.43 -3.79 24.95
CA SER A 208 -7.25 -3.80 23.73
C SER A 208 -7.35 -5.19 23.10
N ARG A 209 -6.39 -6.08 23.38
CA ARG A 209 -6.43 -7.50 23.03
C ARG A 209 -7.12 -8.41 24.06
N ALA A 210 -7.53 -7.87 25.21
CA ALA A 210 -8.20 -8.63 26.27
C ALA A 210 -9.74 -8.52 26.22
N HIS A 211 -10.27 -7.57 25.44
CA HIS A 211 -11.70 -7.47 25.16
C HIS A 211 -12.09 -8.36 23.99
N ALA A 212 -13.25 -9.02 24.08
CA ALA A 212 -13.83 -9.75 22.97
C ALA A 212 -14.32 -8.77 21.90
N GLY A 213 -14.09 -9.09 20.63
CA GLY A 213 -14.47 -8.30 19.46
C GLY A 213 -13.29 -7.68 18.71
N PRO A 214 -13.50 -7.25 17.44
CA PRO A 214 -12.45 -6.64 16.63
C PRO A 214 -11.82 -5.41 17.29
N PRO A 215 -10.56 -5.08 16.97
CA PRO A 215 -9.95 -3.82 17.40
C PRO A 215 -10.83 -2.63 17.02
N GLY A 216 -10.94 -1.61 17.88
CA GLY A 216 -11.84 -0.46 17.66
C GLY A 216 -11.82 0.15 16.25
N PRO A 217 -10.63 0.39 15.65
CA PRO A 217 -10.54 0.84 14.26
C PRO A 217 -11.17 -0.13 13.25
N VAL A 218 -10.95 -1.44 13.41
CA VAL A 218 -11.56 -2.47 12.56
C VAL A 218 -13.08 -2.47 12.73
N GLN A 219 -13.57 -2.36 13.98
CA GLN A 219 -15.00 -2.28 14.25
C GLN A 219 -15.63 -1.05 13.59
N ALA A 220 -14.98 0.11 13.62
CA ALA A 220 -15.47 1.31 12.95
C ALA A 220 -15.60 1.13 11.42
N PHE A 221 -14.69 0.38 10.79
CA PHE A 221 -14.82 0.01 9.37
C PHE A 221 -15.95 -0.99 9.12
N ILE A 222 -16.18 -1.94 10.02
CA ILE A 222 -17.34 -2.85 9.92
C ILE A 222 -18.65 -2.05 9.98
N ASP A 223 -18.73 -1.08 10.89
CA ASP A 223 -19.97 -0.34 11.15
C ASP A 223 -20.25 0.76 10.12
N ARG A 224 -19.20 1.38 9.55
CA ARG A 224 -19.31 2.59 8.72
C ARG A 224 -18.70 2.45 7.33
N GLY A 225 -17.92 1.41 7.09
CA GLY A 225 -17.20 1.22 5.84
C GLY A 225 -18.16 0.80 4.72
N VAL A 226 -18.17 1.56 3.63
CA VAL A 226 -19.03 1.33 2.46
C VAL A 226 -18.73 0.01 1.73
N ASP A 227 -17.59 -0.62 2.01
CA ASP A 227 -17.14 -1.85 1.38
C ASP A 227 -17.52 -3.12 2.18
N PHE A 228 -18.14 -2.98 3.36
CA PHE A 228 -18.48 -4.10 4.24
C PHE A 228 -19.96 -4.43 4.14
N VAL A 229 -20.27 -5.72 3.98
CA VAL A 229 -21.61 -6.26 4.13
C VAL A 229 -21.58 -7.47 5.06
N HIS A 230 -22.67 -7.68 5.78
CA HIS A 230 -22.79 -8.75 6.76
C HIS A 230 -24.19 -9.38 6.71
N ALA A 231 -24.26 -10.67 7.02
CA ALA A 231 -25.52 -11.40 7.07
C ALA A 231 -25.42 -12.66 7.94
N ASN A 232 -26.56 -13.24 8.30
CA ASN A 232 -26.63 -14.45 9.12
C ASN A 232 -26.65 -15.74 8.28
N SER A 233 -26.83 -15.63 6.97
CA SER A 233 -26.77 -16.74 6.02
C SER A 233 -25.98 -16.37 4.77
N LEU A 234 -25.44 -17.39 4.08
CA LEU A 234 -24.67 -17.16 2.85
C LEU A 234 -25.54 -16.55 1.73
N ARG A 235 -26.81 -16.93 1.66
CA ARG A 235 -27.73 -16.44 0.63
C ARG A 235 -28.02 -14.95 0.81
N GLU A 236 -28.29 -14.53 2.04
CA GLU A 236 -28.45 -13.11 2.38
C GLU A 236 -27.16 -12.33 2.18
N LEU A 237 -25.99 -12.93 2.49
CA LEU A 237 -24.71 -12.27 2.26
C LEU A 237 -24.47 -11.99 0.77
N VAL A 238 -24.71 -12.97 -0.10
CA VAL A 238 -24.55 -12.80 -1.56
C VAL A 238 -25.55 -11.77 -2.09
N ALA A 239 -26.78 -11.77 -1.58
CA ALA A 239 -27.75 -10.72 -1.91
C ALA A 239 -27.21 -9.33 -1.53
N ALA A 240 -26.72 -9.16 -0.29
CA ALA A 240 -26.13 -7.89 0.15
C ALA A 240 -24.88 -7.49 -0.65
N MET A 241 -24.04 -8.44 -1.05
CA MET A 241 -22.90 -8.18 -1.94
C MET A 241 -23.34 -7.62 -3.30
N ASN A 242 -24.48 -8.08 -3.83
CA ASN A 242 -25.04 -7.62 -5.10
C ASN A 242 -25.70 -6.25 -5.03
N GLU A 243 -26.07 -5.78 -3.84
CA GLU A 243 -26.61 -4.42 -3.63
C GLU A 243 -25.51 -3.34 -3.56
N LEU A 244 -24.23 -3.71 -3.40
CA LEU A 244 -23.15 -2.73 -3.41
C LEU A 244 -22.99 -2.09 -4.79
N PRO A 245 -22.65 -0.79 -4.87
CA PRO A 245 -22.46 -0.11 -6.14
C PRO A 245 -21.26 -0.68 -6.91
N ASP A 246 -21.30 -0.55 -8.24
CA ASP A 246 -20.23 -0.95 -9.15
C ASP A 246 -19.75 -2.40 -8.95
N VAL A 247 -20.70 -3.32 -8.80
CA VAL A 247 -20.45 -4.77 -8.76
C VAL A 247 -21.17 -5.45 -9.92
N VAL A 248 -20.58 -6.51 -10.44
CA VAL A 248 -21.30 -7.46 -11.29
C VAL A 248 -22.14 -8.39 -10.39
N PRO A 249 -23.38 -8.70 -10.77
CA PRO A 249 -24.20 -9.64 -10.00
C PRO A 249 -23.51 -10.98 -9.85
N LEU A 250 -23.31 -11.40 -8.60
CA LEU A 250 -22.81 -12.70 -8.22
C LEU A 250 -23.93 -13.73 -8.29
N ASP A 251 -23.61 -14.86 -8.90
CA ASP A 251 -24.42 -16.07 -8.82
C ASP A 251 -24.19 -16.76 -7.46
N TYR A 252 -25.29 -17.03 -6.75
CA TYR A 252 -25.24 -17.65 -5.43
C TYR A 252 -24.59 -19.04 -5.47
N GLU A 253 -24.92 -19.86 -6.48
CA GLU A 253 -24.43 -21.25 -6.54
C GLU A 253 -22.90 -21.28 -6.74
N THR A 254 -22.35 -20.34 -7.52
CA THR A 254 -20.91 -20.16 -7.69
C THR A 254 -20.21 -19.86 -6.37
N VAL A 255 -20.73 -18.91 -5.58
CA VAL A 255 -20.15 -18.55 -4.28
C VAL A 255 -20.34 -19.68 -3.27
N ALA A 256 -21.52 -20.31 -3.24
CA ALA A 256 -21.83 -21.43 -2.35
C ALA A 256 -20.94 -22.64 -2.60
N ALA A 257 -20.62 -22.93 -3.86
CA ALA A 257 -19.67 -23.98 -4.22
C ALA A 257 -18.26 -23.70 -3.66
N ALA A 258 -17.77 -22.46 -3.79
CA ALA A 258 -16.46 -22.06 -3.29
C ALA A 258 -16.38 -22.14 -1.75
N VAL A 259 -17.40 -21.66 -1.04
CA VAL A 259 -17.49 -21.74 0.43
C VAL A 259 -17.57 -23.18 0.90
N THR A 260 -18.44 -23.99 0.28
CA THR A 260 -18.61 -25.41 0.61
C THR A 260 -17.32 -26.21 0.41
N ALA A 261 -16.61 -25.98 -0.70
CA ALA A 261 -15.34 -26.63 -0.98
C ALA A 261 -14.29 -26.32 0.12
N ARG A 262 -14.14 -25.04 0.47
CA ARG A 262 -13.24 -24.62 1.56
C ARG A 262 -13.64 -25.26 2.90
N ASP A 263 -14.91 -25.22 3.26
CA ASP A 263 -15.42 -25.71 4.55
C ASP A 263 -15.31 -27.24 4.70
N ARG A 264 -15.38 -27.99 3.59
CA ARG A 264 -15.07 -29.43 3.56
C ARG A 264 -13.58 -29.68 3.82
N GLU A 265 -12.69 -28.88 3.24
CA GLU A 265 -11.25 -29.04 3.43
C GLU A 265 -10.78 -28.66 4.84
N VAL A 266 -11.46 -27.71 5.51
CA VAL A 266 -11.18 -27.37 6.91
C VAL A 266 -11.31 -28.59 7.82
N VAL A 267 -12.39 -29.37 7.67
CA VAL A 267 -12.68 -30.55 8.51
C VAL A 267 -11.91 -31.80 8.07
N ASN A 268 -11.43 -31.82 6.82
CA ASN A 268 -10.57 -32.86 6.30
C ASN A 268 -9.16 -32.76 6.92
N LYS A 269 -8.84 -33.67 7.85
CA LYS A 269 -7.53 -33.68 8.54
C LYS A 269 -6.34 -33.84 7.57
N TYR A 270 -6.52 -34.54 6.45
CA TYR A 270 -5.47 -34.76 5.45
C TYR A 270 -5.35 -33.61 4.43
N SER A 271 -6.44 -32.88 4.15
CA SER A 271 -6.60 -31.76 3.20
C SER A 271 -5.36 -31.34 2.43
N LYS A 272 -5.42 -31.42 1.10
CA LYS A 272 -4.39 -30.91 0.18
C LYS A 272 -4.68 -29.50 -0.31
N ASP A 273 -5.77 -28.87 0.15
CA ASP A 273 -6.04 -27.47 -0.14
C ASP A 273 -4.88 -26.58 0.34
N GLY A 274 -4.36 -25.75 -0.58
CA GLY A 274 -3.20 -24.91 -0.33
C GLY A 274 -3.43 -23.87 0.76
N GLN A 275 -4.64 -23.28 0.82
CA GLN A 275 -4.96 -22.28 1.84
C GLN A 275 -5.13 -22.93 3.21
N ILE A 276 -5.84 -24.07 3.30
CA ILE A 276 -6.00 -24.77 4.58
C ILE A 276 -4.65 -25.24 5.11
N THR A 277 -3.79 -25.73 4.22
CA THR A 277 -2.40 -26.10 4.55
C THR A 277 -1.62 -24.89 5.07
N ALA A 278 -1.73 -23.74 4.42
CA ALA A 278 -1.13 -22.48 4.84
C ALA A 278 -1.60 -22.01 6.22
N ILE A 279 -2.91 -22.01 6.49
CA ILE A 279 -3.47 -21.62 7.80
C ILE A 279 -2.91 -22.54 8.89
N ARG A 280 -2.89 -23.85 8.66
CA ARG A 280 -2.33 -24.82 9.61
C ARG A 280 -0.83 -24.62 9.83
N ALA A 281 -0.08 -24.31 8.77
CA ALA A 281 1.35 -24.05 8.84
C ALA A 281 1.65 -22.77 9.64
N ALA A 282 0.95 -21.67 9.37
CA ALA A 282 1.10 -20.42 10.11
C ALA A 282 0.88 -20.63 11.62
N ARG A 283 -0.12 -21.43 11.99
CA ARG A 283 -0.39 -21.78 13.41
C ARG A 283 0.65 -22.67 14.08
N ARG A 284 1.63 -23.22 13.35
CA ARG A 284 2.79 -23.88 13.98
C ARG A 284 3.71 -22.87 14.66
N TYR A 285 3.75 -21.63 14.16
CA TYR A 285 4.41 -20.54 14.84
C TYR A 285 3.55 -20.05 16.01
N ARG A 286 4.11 -20.06 17.23
CA ARG A 286 3.37 -19.71 18.46
C ARG A 286 2.84 -18.27 18.41
N GLY A 287 3.61 -17.34 17.86
CA GLY A 287 3.19 -15.94 17.73
C GLY A 287 1.90 -15.80 16.91
N ASP A 288 1.84 -16.46 15.76
CA ASP A 288 0.65 -16.44 14.90
C ASP A 288 -0.52 -17.21 15.52
N ARG A 289 -0.26 -18.40 16.10
CA ARG A 289 -1.30 -19.23 16.69
C ARG A 289 -2.15 -18.48 17.73
N PHE A 290 -1.47 -17.76 18.61
CA PHE A 290 -2.11 -17.04 19.71
C PHE A 290 -2.49 -15.61 19.33
N GLY A 291 -1.63 -14.92 18.58
CA GLY A 291 -1.79 -13.48 18.32
C GLY A 291 -2.49 -13.10 17.02
N ARG A 292 -2.43 -13.92 15.95
CA ARG A 292 -2.76 -13.43 14.60
C ARG A 292 -3.68 -14.28 13.75
N VAL A 293 -3.56 -15.60 13.83
CA VAL A 293 -4.27 -16.53 12.94
C VAL A 293 -5.32 -17.26 13.75
N VAL A 294 -6.56 -17.31 13.28
CA VAL A 294 -7.65 -18.03 13.93
C VAL A 294 -7.51 -19.54 13.72
N ALA A 295 -8.04 -20.36 14.63
CA ALA A 295 -8.10 -21.79 14.39
C ALA A 295 -8.98 -22.09 13.16
N PRO A 296 -8.58 -22.98 12.23
CA PRO A 296 -9.41 -23.33 11.08
C PRO A 296 -10.79 -23.79 11.54
N HIS A 297 -11.82 -23.17 11.00
CA HIS A 297 -13.21 -23.53 11.19
C HIS A 297 -13.99 -23.21 9.91
N ARG A 298 -15.19 -23.76 9.81
CA ARG A 298 -16.09 -23.51 8.67
C ARG A 298 -16.48 -22.04 8.68
N LEU A 299 -16.50 -21.40 7.51
CA LEU A 299 -17.06 -20.05 7.39
C LEU A 299 -18.52 -20.04 7.82
N THR A 300 -19.24 -21.11 7.46
CA THR A 300 -20.66 -21.33 7.75
C THR A 300 -20.99 -21.77 9.19
N ASP A 301 -20.00 -21.83 10.10
CA ASP A 301 -20.28 -22.14 11.52
C ASP A 301 -21.07 -20.99 12.17
N PRO A 302 -22.32 -21.21 12.61
CA PRO A 302 -23.14 -20.14 13.22
C PRO A 302 -22.50 -19.55 14.48
N LYS A 303 -21.66 -20.33 15.19
CA LYS A 303 -20.95 -19.86 16.39
C LYS A 303 -19.77 -18.94 16.09
N ALA A 304 -19.39 -18.82 14.82
CA ALA A 304 -18.34 -17.93 14.36
C ALA A 304 -18.89 -16.69 13.62
N GLY A 305 -20.21 -16.63 13.42
CA GLY A 305 -20.90 -15.59 12.68
C GLY A 305 -21.01 -14.24 13.41
N PRO A 306 -21.60 -13.22 12.77
CA PRO A 306 -22.19 -13.26 11.42
C PRO A 306 -21.16 -13.49 10.30
N LEU A 307 -21.65 -13.86 9.11
CA LEU A 307 -20.84 -13.85 7.89
C LEU A 307 -20.59 -12.40 7.46
N ILE A 308 -19.41 -12.17 6.89
CA ILE A 308 -18.97 -10.86 6.42
C ILE A 308 -18.39 -11.02 5.02
N ALA A 309 -18.70 -10.10 4.13
CA ALA A 309 -17.99 -9.92 2.88
C ALA A 309 -17.43 -8.49 2.79
N VAL A 310 -16.25 -8.38 2.19
CA VAL A 310 -15.54 -7.09 2.03
C VAL A 310 -15.17 -6.91 0.57
N LYS A 311 -15.67 -5.84 -0.05
CA LYS A 311 -15.27 -5.43 -1.40
C LYS A 311 -13.87 -4.83 -1.33
N LEU A 312 -12.92 -5.44 -2.03
CA LEU A 312 -11.51 -5.04 -2.02
C LEU A 312 -11.15 -4.32 -3.31
N HIS A 313 -10.47 -3.19 -3.18
CA HIS A 313 -10.00 -2.35 -4.26
C HIS A 313 -8.48 -2.43 -4.41
N ILE A 314 -7.98 -2.08 -5.59
CA ILE A 314 -6.56 -1.84 -5.79
C ILE A 314 -6.17 -0.49 -5.19
N LEU A 315 -5.17 -0.50 -4.33
CA LEU A 315 -4.66 0.65 -3.60
C LEU A 315 -3.28 1.05 -4.13
N THR A 316 -3.19 2.22 -4.76
CA THR A 316 -1.88 2.77 -5.16
C THR A 316 -1.05 3.04 -3.91
N ARG A 317 0.24 2.70 -3.98
CA ARG A 317 1.08 2.81 -2.78
C ARG A 317 2.53 3.21 -3.05
N LYS A 318 3.26 2.44 -3.85
CA LYS A 318 4.70 2.67 -4.04
C LYS A 318 5.14 2.51 -5.48
N THR A 319 6.19 3.24 -5.84
CA THR A 319 7.06 2.92 -6.99
C THR A 319 8.37 2.32 -6.53
N LEU A 320 8.79 1.25 -7.22
CA LEU A 320 10.04 0.55 -6.98
C LEU A 320 11.15 1.01 -7.96
N GLY A 321 10.78 1.64 -9.07
CA GLY A 321 11.69 2.42 -9.90
C GLY A 321 11.84 3.86 -9.39
N GLY A 322 12.68 4.64 -10.07
CA GLY A 322 12.94 6.02 -9.71
C GLY A 322 14.25 6.56 -10.28
N ILE A 323 14.74 7.62 -9.67
CA ILE A 323 16.05 8.22 -9.96
C ILE A 323 17.14 7.17 -9.71
N GLU A 324 18.01 6.97 -10.70
CA GLU A 324 19.13 6.04 -10.60
C GLU A 324 20.25 6.62 -9.73
N THR A 325 20.83 5.79 -8.87
CA THR A 325 21.91 6.20 -7.97
C THR A 325 22.99 5.13 -7.85
N GLY A 326 24.23 5.55 -7.63
CA GLY A 326 25.31 4.66 -7.19
C GLY A 326 25.19 4.23 -5.72
N LEU A 327 26.18 3.48 -5.21
CA LEU A 327 26.19 2.96 -3.83
C LEU A 327 26.22 4.04 -2.75
N ASP A 328 26.86 5.18 -3.06
CA ASP A 328 26.90 6.36 -2.18
C ASP A 328 25.73 7.32 -2.44
N ALA A 329 24.69 6.84 -3.12
CA ALA A 329 23.47 7.56 -3.47
C ALA A 329 23.65 8.83 -4.34
N ARG A 330 24.82 9.01 -4.96
CA ARG A 330 25.04 9.98 -6.04
C ARG A 330 24.10 9.66 -7.19
N VAL A 331 23.35 10.65 -7.66
CA VAL A 331 22.47 10.49 -8.82
C VAL A 331 23.32 10.27 -10.07
N LEU A 332 22.91 9.34 -10.91
CA LEU A 332 23.60 9.04 -12.17
C LEU A 332 22.90 9.72 -13.35
N LYS A 333 23.70 10.08 -14.36
CA LYS A 333 23.24 10.46 -15.69
C LYS A 333 23.00 9.19 -16.53
N ALA A 334 22.42 9.36 -17.72
CA ALA A 334 22.16 8.25 -18.64
C ALA A 334 23.42 7.50 -19.11
N ASP A 335 24.58 8.16 -19.06
CA ASP A 335 25.89 7.58 -19.36
C ASP A 335 26.50 6.80 -18.17
N GLY A 336 25.79 6.71 -17.04
CA GLY A 336 26.25 6.06 -15.81
C GLY A 336 27.20 6.91 -14.96
N THR A 337 27.60 8.10 -15.40
CA THR A 337 28.48 8.97 -14.62
C THR A 337 27.67 9.82 -13.63
N PRO A 338 28.25 10.20 -12.47
CA PRO A 338 27.54 11.01 -11.49
C PRO A 338 27.10 12.37 -12.02
N LEU A 339 25.89 12.80 -11.65
CA LEU A 339 25.45 14.18 -11.76
C LEU A 339 25.93 14.94 -10.53
N ALA A 340 26.99 15.74 -10.70
CA ALA A 340 27.66 16.41 -9.60
C ALA A 340 26.70 17.25 -8.74
N GLY A 341 26.86 17.17 -7.41
CA GLY A 341 26.03 17.91 -6.45
C GLY A 341 24.62 17.37 -6.21
N LEU A 342 24.21 16.25 -6.84
CA LEU A 342 22.87 15.68 -6.67
C LEU A 342 22.91 14.25 -6.11
N TYR A 343 22.06 14.01 -5.11
CA TYR A 343 21.85 12.70 -4.47
C TYR A 343 20.35 12.42 -4.37
N ALA A 344 19.97 11.16 -4.27
CA ALA A 344 18.58 10.78 -4.08
C ALA A 344 18.45 9.60 -3.10
N ALA A 345 17.39 9.61 -2.30
CA ALA A 345 17.15 8.61 -1.28
C ALA A 345 15.66 8.31 -1.10
N GLY A 346 15.36 7.10 -0.65
CA GLY A 346 13.98 6.67 -0.46
C GLY A 346 13.24 6.40 -1.78
N GLU A 347 11.92 6.55 -1.78
CA GLU A 347 11.06 6.05 -2.88
C GLU A 347 11.34 6.73 -4.21
N VAL A 348 11.72 8.01 -4.16
CA VAL A 348 12.08 8.79 -5.36
C VAL A 348 13.24 8.15 -6.13
N ALA A 349 14.06 7.36 -5.45
CA ALA A 349 15.17 6.59 -5.99
C ALA A 349 14.89 5.07 -5.96
N GLY A 350 13.63 4.63 -5.99
CA GLY A 350 13.26 3.20 -5.91
C GLY A 350 13.76 2.48 -4.65
N PHE A 351 13.99 3.25 -3.58
CA PHE A 351 14.59 2.87 -2.30
C PHE A 351 16.07 2.46 -2.31
N GLY A 352 16.86 2.97 -3.26
CA GLY A 352 18.34 2.93 -3.21
C GLY A 352 19.03 2.71 -4.56
N GLY A 353 18.48 3.25 -5.65
CA GLY A 353 19.05 3.17 -7.00
C GLY A 353 18.10 2.59 -8.05
N GLY A 354 16.78 2.69 -7.86
CA GLY A 354 15.76 2.34 -8.86
C GLY A 354 15.59 0.85 -9.15
N GLY A 355 16.41 -0.02 -8.56
CA GLY A 355 16.45 -1.46 -8.87
C GLY A 355 16.44 -2.40 -7.68
N VAL A 356 16.61 -1.89 -6.44
CA VAL A 356 16.89 -2.69 -5.23
C VAL A 356 15.83 -3.76 -4.96
N HIS A 357 14.56 -3.45 -5.21
CA HIS A 357 13.45 -4.39 -4.94
C HIS A 357 13.09 -5.29 -6.12
N GLY A 358 13.73 -5.14 -7.29
CA GLY A 358 13.28 -5.82 -8.51
C GLY A 358 11.81 -5.52 -8.82
N TYR A 359 11.08 -6.52 -9.33
CA TYR A 359 9.63 -6.43 -9.55
C TYR A 359 8.79 -6.82 -8.33
N ARG A 360 9.36 -7.61 -7.41
CA ARG A 360 8.65 -8.21 -6.28
C ARG A 360 9.35 -7.77 -4.99
N ALA A 361 8.81 -6.74 -4.36
CA ALA A 361 9.33 -6.27 -3.09
C ALA A 361 8.95 -7.23 -1.95
N LEU A 362 9.80 -7.27 -0.92
CA LEU A 362 9.47 -7.93 0.34
C LEU A 362 8.76 -6.93 1.25
N GLU A 363 7.55 -7.26 1.68
CA GLU A 363 6.79 -6.44 2.62
C GLU A 363 7.63 -6.20 3.90
N GLY A 364 7.63 -4.96 4.40
CA GLY A 364 8.43 -4.56 5.56
C GLY A 364 9.84 -4.04 5.24
N THR A 365 10.34 -4.16 4.00
CA THR A 365 11.71 -3.70 3.65
C THR A 365 11.80 -2.23 3.22
N PHE A 366 10.66 -1.58 2.94
CA PHE A 366 10.62 -0.22 2.38
C PHE A 366 11.19 0.85 3.32
N LEU A 367 10.84 0.80 4.63
CA LEU A 367 11.34 1.78 5.60
C LEU A 367 12.86 1.66 5.77
N GLY A 368 13.38 0.43 5.78
CA GLY A 368 14.83 0.19 5.80
C GLY A 368 15.51 0.84 4.60
N GLY A 369 14.96 0.64 3.39
CA GLY A 369 15.46 1.26 2.17
C GLY A 369 15.55 2.79 2.28
N CYS A 370 14.53 3.46 2.82
CA CYS A 370 14.57 4.90 3.08
C CYS A 370 15.70 5.31 4.05
N ILE A 371 15.83 4.61 5.18
CA ILE A 371 16.80 4.96 6.22
C ILE A 371 18.23 4.76 5.73
N PHE A 372 18.51 3.60 5.10
CA PHE A 372 19.86 3.27 4.66
C PHE A 372 20.31 4.10 3.47
N SER A 373 19.44 4.31 2.46
CA SER A 373 19.76 5.20 1.34
C SER A 373 19.90 6.66 1.78
N GLY A 374 19.07 7.13 2.72
CA GLY A 374 19.21 8.47 3.30
C GLY A 374 20.55 8.66 4.02
N ARG A 375 20.99 7.63 4.78
CA ARG A 375 22.31 7.62 5.42
C ARG A 375 23.44 7.63 4.39
N ALA A 376 23.32 6.83 3.31
CA ALA A 376 24.31 6.79 2.24
C ALA A 376 24.42 8.16 1.54
N ALA A 377 23.29 8.77 1.18
CA ALA A 377 23.26 10.10 0.57
C ALA A 377 23.91 11.17 1.45
N GLY A 378 23.65 11.16 2.76
CA GLY A 378 24.29 12.08 3.69
C GLY A 378 25.81 11.89 3.77
N ARG A 379 26.30 10.65 3.71
CA ARG A 379 27.75 10.35 3.71
C ARG A 379 28.41 10.72 2.40
N GLY A 380 27.83 10.31 1.27
CA GLY A 380 28.34 10.66 -0.07
C GLY A 380 28.39 12.17 -0.28
N ALA A 381 27.36 12.90 0.16
CA ALA A 381 27.37 14.36 0.13
C ALA A 381 28.49 14.96 1.01
N ALA A 382 28.70 14.44 2.22
CA ALA A 382 29.75 14.93 3.10
C ALA A 382 31.16 14.63 2.58
N GLU A 383 31.34 13.54 1.82
CA GLU A 383 32.62 13.19 1.19
C GLU A 383 32.94 14.11 0.00
N ASP A 384 31.96 14.41 -0.85
CA ASP A 384 32.19 15.25 -2.05
C ASP A 384 32.33 16.75 -1.76
N ILE A 385 31.89 17.19 -0.57
CA ILE A 385 32.02 18.60 -0.14
C ILE A 385 33.38 18.86 0.53
N ARG A 386 34.05 17.82 1.04
CA ARG A 386 35.39 17.93 1.63
C ARG A 386 36.42 18.17 0.54
#